data_AF-A0A7S3F1C2-F1
#
_entry.id   AF-A0A7S3F1C2-F1
#
_cell.length_a   1.000
_cell.length_b   1.000
_cell.length_c   1.000
_cell.angle_alpha   90.00
_cell.angle_beta   90.00
_cell.angle_gamma   90.00
#
_symmetry.space_group_name_H-M   'P 1'
#
loop_
_entity.id
_entity.type
_entity.pdbx_description
1 polymer ?
#
loop_
_entity_poly.entity_id
_entity_poly.type
_entity_poly.pdbx_seq_one_letter_code
_entity_poly.pdbx_strand_id
1 'polypeptide(L)'
;MQLMVEGDEWELYIPSELAYGDSGQGGDIGAGDVLVFTLRLMTINGASKPAERGPPPYTELSGEQRQFTQFVQELDAGMPKVLAVLRQPIATSKLFLGFKAAARVEKKTADSVAYALTAASKFEKGKYTSDEIAVSLKLSAPGIFAQAAGAEWVKCKTGRPTESTVDEIKQRIESCVVEVGRGKTEL
;
A
#
# COMPACT_ATOMS: atom_id res chain seq x y z
N MET A 1 -23.89 0.27 -8.46
CA MET A 1 -22.64 1.05 -8.63
C MET A 1 -22.33 2.02 -7.48
N GLN A 2 -23.28 2.35 -6.59
CA GLN A 2 -23.06 3.33 -5.51
C GLN A 2 -21.98 2.96 -4.48
N LEU A 3 -21.49 1.71 -4.53
CA LEU A 3 -20.45 1.18 -3.65
C LEU A 3 -19.07 1.11 -4.33
N MET A 4 -18.99 1.35 -5.65
CA MET A 4 -17.72 1.35 -6.38
C MET A 4 -17.05 2.73 -6.29
N VAL A 5 -15.72 2.74 -6.31
CA VAL A 5 -14.92 3.97 -6.52
C VAL A 5 -14.15 3.93 -7.82
N GLU A 6 -13.66 5.09 -8.26
CA GLU A 6 -12.82 5.18 -9.46
C GLU A 6 -11.64 4.20 -9.41
N GLY A 7 -11.47 3.45 -10.49
CA GLY A 7 -10.47 2.40 -10.65
C GLY A 7 -10.92 1.02 -10.19
N ASP A 8 -12.07 0.86 -9.54
CA ASP A 8 -12.57 -0.46 -9.13
C ASP A 8 -12.96 -1.31 -10.35
N GLU A 9 -12.68 -2.61 -10.25
CA GLU A 9 -13.06 -3.63 -11.22
C GLU A 9 -13.85 -4.75 -10.53
N TRP A 10 -15.11 -4.90 -10.90
CA TRP A 10 -16.07 -5.78 -10.22
C TRP A 10 -16.66 -6.77 -11.21
N GLU A 11 -16.92 -7.99 -10.74
CA GLU A 11 -17.74 -8.97 -11.43
C GLU A 11 -19.09 -9.08 -10.72
N LEU A 12 -20.17 -8.81 -11.44
CA LEU A 12 -21.53 -8.84 -10.91
C LEU A 12 -22.27 -10.05 -11.45
N TYR A 13 -22.91 -10.78 -10.55
CA TYR A 13 -23.84 -11.86 -10.84
C TYR A 13 -25.24 -11.35 -10.52
N ILE A 14 -26.06 -11.16 -11.55
CA ILE A 14 -27.41 -10.59 -11.43
C ILE A 14 -28.41 -11.70 -11.74
N PRO A 15 -29.12 -12.22 -10.73
CA PRO A 15 -30.23 -13.15 -10.93
C PRO A 15 -31.29 -12.57 -11.87
N SER A 16 -32.01 -13.44 -12.57
CA SER A 16 -32.98 -13.02 -13.59
C SER A 16 -34.05 -12.10 -13.01
N GLU A 17 -34.48 -12.32 -11.76
CA GLU A 17 -35.50 -11.54 -11.05
C GLU A 17 -35.09 -10.09 -10.81
N LEU A 18 -33.77 -9.82 -10.79
CA LEU A 18 -33.20 -8.47 -10.69
C LEU A 18 -32.75 -7.91 -12.06
N ALA A 19 -32.91 -8.69 -13.12
CA ALA A 19 -32.58 -8.34 -14.50
C ALA A 19 -33.86 -8.28 -15.37
N TYR A 20 -34.03 -9.23 -16.31
CA TYR A 20 -35.13 -9.25 -17.28
C TYR A 20 -36.23 -10.29 -16.96
N GLY A 21 -36.09 -11.02 -15.85
CA GLY A 21 -37.04 -12.02 -15.36
C GLY A 21 -37.41 -13.07 -16.40
N ASP A 22 -38.65 -13.55 -16.31
CA ASP A 22 -39.20 -14.55 -17.22
C ASP A 22 -39.56 -13.99 -18.60
N SER A 23 -39.50 -12.67 -18.77
CA SER A 23 -39.80 -12.04 -20.06
C SER A 23 -38.60 -12.09 -21.02
N GLY A 24 -37.38 -12.22 -20.49
CA GLY A 24 -36.15 -12.12 -21.28
C GLY A 24 -36.00 -10.75 -21.96
N GLN A 25 -35.01 -10.60 -22.82
CA GLN A 25 -34.81 -9.38 -23.60
C GLN A 25 -34.14 -9.67 -24.94
N GLY A 26 -34.88 -9.41 -26.02
CA GLY A 26 -34.40 -9.66 -27.37
C GLY A 26 -34.20 -11.15 -27.65
N GLY A 27 -33.25 -11.49 -28.53
CA GLY A 27 -32.90 -12.88 -28.85
C GLY A 27 -31.73 -13.45 -28.05
N ASP A 28 -30.95 -12.58 -27.39
CA ASP A 28 -29.68 -12.95 -26.77
C ASP A 28 -29.79 -13.20 -25.26
N ILE A 29 -30.89 -12.75 -24.62
CA ILE A 29 -31.16 -12.96 -23.19
C ILE A 29 -32.51 -13.68 -23.05
N GLY A 30 -32.45 -14.95 -22.66
CA GLY A 30 -33.59 -15.81 -22.45
C GLY A 30 -34.35 -15.52 -21.15
N ALA A 31 -35.55 -16.09 -21.07
CA ALA A 31 -36.35 -16.10 -19.85
C ALA A 31 -35.62 -16.85 -18.74
N GLY A 32 -35.43 -16.21 -17.57
CA GLY A 32 -34.77 -16.82 -16.42
C GLY A 32 -33.24 -16.80 -16.46
N ASP A 33 -32.63 -16.19 -17.47
CA ASP A 33 -31.17 -16.13 -17.58
C ASP A 33 -30.53 -15.25 -16.50
N VAL A 34 -29.40 -15.72 -15.95
CA VAL A 34 -28.53 -14.98 -15.03
C VAL A 34 -27.53 -14.18 -15.85
N LEU A 35 -27.38 -12.90 -15.52
CA LEU A 35 -26.41 -12.03 -16.20
C LEU A 35 -25.11 -11.92 -15.39
N VAL A 36 -23.98 -12.09 -16.07
CA VAL A 36 -22.65 -11.88 -15.50
C VAL A 36 -21.97 -10.72 -16.21
N PHE A 37 -21.58 -9.70 -15.45
CA PHE A 37 -20.91 -8.50 -15.99
C PHE A 37 -19.56 -8.30 -15.33
N THR A 38 -18.52 -8.08 -16.13
CA THR A 38 -17.25 -7.53 -15.68
C THR A 38 -17.24 -6.02 -15.95
N LEU A 39 -17.17 -5.22 -14.89
CA LEU A 39 -17.24 -3.76 -14.96
C LEU A 39 -15.93 -3.15 -14.44
N ARG A 40 -15.42 -2.13 -15.14
CA ARG A 40 -14.33 -1.27 -14.64
C ARG A 40 -14.80 0.19 -14.59
N LEU A 41 -14.72 0.81 -13.42
CA LEU A 41 -15.15 2.19 -13.22
C LEU A 41 -14.01 3.16 -13.54
N MET A 42 -14.08 3.84 -14.69
CA MET A 42 -12.99 4.71 -15.15
C MET A 42 -13.00 6.09 -14.49
N THR A 43 -14.17 6.74 -14.39
CA THR A 43 -14.30 8.12 -13.90
C THR A 43 -15.71 8.35 -13.36
N ILE A 44 -15.82 9.13 -12.28
CA ILE A 44 -17.07 9.61 -11.68
C ILE A 44 -17.17 11.12 -11.94
N ASN A 45 -18.16 11.51 -12.74
CA ASN A 45 -18.45 12.92 -12.96
C ASN A 45 -19.39 13.43 -11.85
N GLY A 46 -18.82 14.03 -10.79
CA GLY A 46 -19.58 14.61 -9.69
C GLY A 46 -19.03 14.21 -8.31
N ALA A 47 -19.86 14.32 -7.27
CA ALA A 47 -19.47 13.94 -5.92
C ALA A 47 -19.27 12.41 -5.81
N SER A 48 -18.10 11.99 -5.34
CA SER A 48 -17.79 10.58 -5.06
C SER A 48 -17.58 10.36 -3.57
N LYS A 49 -17.92 9.16 -3.08
CA LYS A 49 -17.53 8.73 -1.73
C LYS A 49 -16.08 8.24 -1.80
N PRO A 50 -15.22 8.62 -0.83
CA PRO A 50 -13.91 8.00 -0.69
C PRO A 50 -14.08 6.49 -0.57
N ALA A 51 -13.16 5.74 -1.16
CA ALA A 51 -13.18 4.29 -1.03
C ALA A 51 -13.16 3.92 0.45
N GLU A 52 -14.11 3.12 0.92
CA GLU A 52 -14.01 2.41 2.21
C GLU A 52 -12.95 1.30 2.09
N ARG A 53 -11.76 1.66 1.61
CA ARG A 53 -10.57 0.90 1.92
C ARG A 53 -10.39 1.11 3.41
N GLY A 54 -10.49 0.03 4.19
CA GLY A 54 -10.17 0.03 5.62
C GLY A 54 -8.85 0.76 5.90
N PRO A 55 -8.50 0.98 7.18
CA PRO A 55 -7.36 1.82 7.55
C PRO A 55 -6.14 1.50 6.69
N PRO A 56 -5.40 2.52 6.24
CA PRO A 56 -4.28 2.33 5.33
C PRO A 56 -3.41 1.18 5.83
N PRO A 57 -2.86 0.36 4.93
CA PRO A 57 -2.07 -0.81 5.33
C PRO A 57 -0.73 -0.42 5.99
N TYR A 58 -0.57 0.87 6.34
CA TYR A 58 0.61 1.46 6.91
C TYR A 58 0.22 2.46 8.00
N THR A 59 1.13 2.69 8.95
CA THR A 59 0.99 3.75 9.96
C THR A 59 1.77 4.99 9.52
N GLU A 60 1.17 6.17 9.61
CA GLU A 60 1.88 7.44 9.40
C GLU A 60 2.56 7.88 10.70
N LEU A 61 3.86 8.15 10.65
CA LEU A 61 4.61 8.70 11.77
C LEU A 61 4.82 10.19 11.51
N SER A 62 4.30 11.05 12.39
CA SER A 62 4.13 12.49 12.10
C SER A 62 5.39 13.34 12.32
N GLY A 63 6.57 12.77 12.12
CA GLY A 63 7.84 13.46 12.28
C GLY A 63 8.27 13.81 13.70
N GLU A 64 7.52 13.34 14.70
CA GLU A 64 7.91 13.50 16.10
C GLU A 64 8.59 12.22 16.60
N GLN A 65 9.82 12.36 17.13
CA GLN A 65 10.56 11.21 17.67
C GLN A 65 9.80 10.45 18.77
N ARG A 66 8.99 11.16 19.57
CA ARG A 66 8.17 10.53 20.63
C ARG A 66 7.18 9.53 20.07
N GLN A 67 6.53 9.86 18.95
CA GLN A 67 5.59 8.96 18.29
C GLN A 67 6.29 7.74 17.72
N PHE A 68 7.49 7.91 17.16
CA PHE A 68 8.31 6.79 16.72
C PHE A 68 8.70 5.88 17.88
N THR A 69 9.18 6.42 19.00
CA THR A 69 9.55 5.61 20.18
C THR A 69 8.36 4.84 20.73
N GLN A 70 7.19 5.50 20.85
CA GLN A 70 5.96 4.83 21.26
C GLN A 70 5.59 3.71 20.29
N PHE A 71 5.63 3.98 18.98
CA PHE A 71 5.37 2.99 17.94
C PHE A 71 6.29 1.77 18.04
N VAL A 72 7.59 1.96 18.27
CA VAL A 72 8.55 0.84 18.44
C VAL A 72 8.23 0.01 19.69
N GLN A 73 7.92 0.65 20.82
CA GLN A 73 7.54 -0.07 22.05
C GLN A 73 6.27 -0.89 21.86
N GLU A 74 5.32 -0.32 21.13
CA GLU A 74 4.06 -0.92 20.75
C GLU A 74 4.23 -2.12 19.80
N LEU A 75 5.21 -2.07 18.89
CA LEU A 75 5.59 -3.21 18.03
C LEU A 75 6.19 -4.36 18.83
N ASP A 76 7.14 -4.07 19.73
CA ASP A 76 7.77 -5.08 20.59
C ASP A 76 6.75 -5.77 21.52
N ALA A 77 5.61 -5.14 21.78
CA ALA A 77 4.50 -5.70 22.57
C ALA A 77 3.61 -6.69 21.80
N GLY A 78 3.94 -7.05 20.55
CA GLY A 78 3.27 -8.12 19.80
C GLY A 78 2.22 -7.65 18.79
N MET A 79 2.32 -6.40 18.30
CA MET A 79 1.46 -5.92 17.22
C MET A 79 1.82 -6.54 15.85
N PRO A 80 0.86 -6.64 14.92
CA PRO A 80 1.13 -7.12 13.57
C PRO A 80 2.18 -6.23 12.89
N LYS A 81 2.98 -6.81 12.01
CA LYS A 81 4.00 -6.10 11.24
C LYS A 81 3.41 -4.90 10.51
N VAL A 82 4.02 -3.75 10.74
CA VAL A 82 3.58 -2.49 10.16
C VAL A 82 4.65 -1.97 9.22
N LEU A 83 4.24 -1.73 7.97
CA LEU A 83 4.95 -0.79 7.12
C LEU A 83 4.60 0.62 7.61
N ALA A 84 5.58 1.44 7.99
CA ALA A 84 5.32 2.80 8.45
C ALA A 84 5.88 3.87 7.50
N VAL A 85 5.21 5.00 7.45
CA VAL A 85 5.53 6.12 6.55
C VAL A 85 6.07 7.27 7.38
N LEU A 86 7.29 7.69 7.06
CA LEU A 86 7.86 8.92 7.61
C LEU A 86 7.47 10.08 6.69
N ARG A 87 6.65 10.99 7.22
CA ARG A 87 6.12 12.19 6.54
C ARG A 87 5.17 11.88 5.37
N GLN A 88 4.11 12.67 5.20
CA GLN A 88 3.14 12.45 4.13
C GLN A 88 3.81 12.49 2.74
N PRO A 89 3.72 11.40 1.96
CA PRO A 89 4.39 11.31 0.68
C PRO A 89 3.56 11.99 -0.41
N ILE A 90 4.22 12.29 -1.52
CA ILE A 90 3.53 12.67 -2.75
C ILE A 90 2.73 11.44 -3.21
N ALA A 91 1.40 11.53 -3.15
CA ALA A 91 0.48 10.41 -3.35
C ALA A 91 0.68 9.64 -4.67
N THR A 92 1.34 10.26 -5.66
CA THR A 92 1.59 9.70 -7.00
C THR A 92 2.98 9.11 -7.20
N SER A 93 3.86 9.13 -6.19
CA SER A 93 5.20 8.54 -6.31
C SER A 93 5.13 7.02 -6.50
N LYS A 94 5.74 6.49 -7.56
CA LYS A 94 5.83 5.03 -7.79
C LYS A 94 6.48 4.27 -6.62
N LEU A 95 7.46 4.89 -5.95
CA LEU A 95 8.08 4.33 -4.75
C LEU A 95 7.06 4.16 -3.62
N PHE A 96 6.23 5.19 -3.41
CA PHE A 96 5.17 5.16 -2.41
C PHE A 96 4.04 4.18 -2.78
N LEU A 97 3.65 4.14 -4.05
CA LEU A 97 2.64 3.19 -4.53
C LEU A 97 3.12 1.74 -4.36
N GLY A 98 4.39 1.46 -4.67
CA GLY A 98 5.00 0.14 -4.46
C GLY A 98 5.05 -0.23 -2.97
N PHE A 99 5.42 0.71 -2.11
CA PHE A 99 5.36 0.54 -0.66
C PHE A 99 3.93 0.25 -0.16
N LYS A 100 2.93 1.01 -0.60
CA LYS A 100 1.52 0.75 -0.26
C LYS A 100 1.06 -0.62 -0.72
N ALA A 101 1.53 -1.09 -1.86
CA ALA A 101 1.18 -2.39 -2.39
C ALA A 101 1.81 -3.51 -1.55
N ALA A 102 3.08 -3.38 -1.15
CA ALA A 102 3.76 -4.32 -0.26
C ALA A 102 3.08 -4.40 1.12
N ALA A 103 2.69 -3.24 1.66
CA ALA A 103 2.01 -3.12 2.95
C ALA A 103 0.72 -3.98 3.03
N ARG A 104 -0.04 -4.04 1.93
CA ARG A 104 -1.28 -4.81 1.86
C ARG A 104 -1.05 -6.31 1.87
N VAL A 105 0.09 -6.76 1.36
CA VAL A 105 0.46 -8.18 1.34
C VAL A 105 0.96 -8.60 2.70
N GLU A 106 1.81 -7.80 3.36
CA GLU A 106 2.34 -8.16 4.68
C GLU A 106 1.27 -8.24 5.77
N LYS A 107 0.19 -7.44 5.68
CA LYS A 107 -0.99 -7.61 6.54
C LYS A 107 -1.58 -9.03 6.51
N LYS A 108 -1.35 -9.79 5.42
CA LYS A 108 -1.83 -11.17 5.25
C LYS A 108 -0.83 -12.24 5.69
N THR A 109 0.45 -11.91 5.85
CA THR A 109 1.53 -12.89 6.07
C THR A 109 2.33 -12.51 7.32
N ALA A 110 1.85 -12.93 8.50
CA ALA A 110 2.34 -12.50 9.80
C ALA A 110 3.67 -13.16 10.28
N ASP A 111 4.41 -13.89 9.42
CA ASP A 111 5.58 -14.71 9.85
C ASP A 111 7.00 -14.09 9.87
N SER A 112 7.37 -13.10 9.04
CA SER A 112 8.64 -12.33 9.18
C SER A 112 8.78 -11.47 10.46
N VAL A 113 9.97 -11.34 11.04
CA VAL A 113 10.25 -10.52 12.25
C VAL A 113 10.77 -9.12 11.88
N ALA A 114 10.41 -8.62 10.69
CA ALA A 114 10.98 -7.39 10.13
C ALA A 114 9.90 -6.35 9.80
N TYR A 115 10.27 -5.09 9.99
CA TYR A 115 9.48 -3.90 9.71
C TYR A 115 10.08 -3.18 8.51
N ALA A 116 9.29 -2.41 7.77
CA ALA A 116 9.82 -1.49 6.77
C ALA A 116 9.26 -0.07 6.89
N LEU A 117 10.14 0.90 6.70
CA LEU A 117 9.85 2.33 6.69
C LEU A 117 10.08 2.92 5.31
N THR A 118 9.22 3.83 4.90
CA THR A 118 9.55 4.75 3.81
C THR A 118 9.96 6.12 4.37
N ALA A 119 11.12 6.59 3.96
CA ALA A 119 11.58 7.96 4.20
C ALA A 119 11.36 8.78 2.93
N ALA A 120 10.56 9.84 2.99
CA ALA A 120 10.32 10.74 1.88
C ALA A 120 11.13 12.04 2.02
N SER A 121 11.69 12.55 0.92
CA SER A 121 12.27 13.90 0.87
C SER A 121 11.26 14.87 0.27
N LYS A 122 11.17 16.08 0.83
CA LYS A 122 10.31 17.15 0.31
C LYS A 122 11.13 18.38 -0.02
N PHE A 123 10.90 18.96 -1.19
CA PHE A 123 11.50 20.23 -1.56
C PHE A 123 10.68 21.38 -0.97
N GLU A 124 11.26 22.07 0.01
CA GLU A 124 10.66 23.24 0.65
C GLU A 124 11.66 24.39 0.66
N LYS A 125 11.22 25.59 0.26
CA LYS A 125 12.04 26.82 0.28
C LYS A 125 13.43 26.65 -0.39
N GLY A 126 13.48 25.96 -1.53
CA GLY A 126 14.72 25.79 -2.28
C GLY A 126 15.65 24.67 -1.79
N LYS A 127 15.25 23.88 -0.79
CA LYS A 127 16.06 22.79 -0.21
C LYS A 127 15.25 21.51 -0.06
N TYR A 128 15.90 20.37 -0.26
CA TYR A 128 15.34 19.08 0.13
C TYR A 128 15.42 18.95 1.65
N THR A 129 14.29 18.61 2.26
CA THR A 129 14.14 18.39 3.70
C THR A 129 13.74 16.94 3.95
N SER A 130 14.22 16.40 5.07
CA SER A 130 13.86 15.07 5.58
C SER A 130 13.02 15.22 6.84
N ASP A 131 12.43 14.12 7.29
CA ASP A 131 11.71 14.03 8.55
C ASP A 131 12.66 13.92 9.75
N GLU A 132 12.30 14.45 10.93
CA GLU A 132 13.17 14.38 12.12
C GLU A 132 13.48 12.94 12.54
N ILE A 133 12.52 12.02 12.37
CA ILE A 133 12.70 10.60 12.62
C ILE A 133 13.68 10.01 11.61
N ALA A 134 13.56 10.38 10.33
CA ALA A 134 14.50 9.92 9.31
C ALA A 134 15.93 10.43 9.59
N VAL A 135 16.06 11.66 10.08
CA VAL A 135 17.36 12.21 10.48
C VAL A 135 17.92 11.50 11.71
N SER A 136 17.11 11.27 12.75
CA SER A 136 17.53 10.60 13.99
C SER A 136 17.97 9.16 13.75
N LEU A 137 17.27 8.46 12.85
CA LEU A 137 17.58 7.10 12.41
C LEU A 137 18.66 7.03 11.32
N LYS A 138 19.22 8.18 10.91
CA LYS A 138 20.25 8.30 9.85
C LYS A 138 19.81 7.71 8.51
N LEU A 139 18.53 7.77 8.19
CA LEU A 139 17.96 7.27 6.95
C LEU A 139 18.11 8.28 5.81
N SER A 140 18.59 7.81 4.66
CA SER A 140 18.71 8.63 3.45
C SER A 140 17.40 8.68 2.66
N ALA A 141 16.73 9.82 2.69
CA ALA A 141 15.53 10.07 1.91
C ALA A 141 15.85 10.54 0.46
N PRO A 142 15.07 10.13 -0.57
CA PRO A 142 13.97 9.18 -0.49
C PRO A 142 14.50 7.73 -0.45
N GLY A 143 13.83 6.86 0.31
CA GLY A 143 14.22 5.46 0.42
C GLY A 143 13.21 4.60 1.16
N ILE A 144 13.35 3.29 1.00
CA ILE A 144 12.65 2.28 1.80
C ILE A 144 13.71 1.51 2.58
N PHE A 145 13.45 1.29 3.86
CA PHE A 145 14.37 0.68 4.79
C PHE A 145 13.65 -0.44 5.52
N ALA A 146 14.33 -1.55 5.79
CA ALA A 146 13.81 -2.65 6.57
C ALA A 146 14.72 -2.94 7.77
N GLN A 147 14.14 -3.43 8.87
CA GLN A 147 14.88 -3.76 10.09
C GLN A 147 14.22 -4.96 10.76
N ALA A 148 15.00 -5.97 11.15
CA ALA A 148 14.54 -7.01 12.07
C ALA A 148 14.55 -6.48 13.50
N ALA A 149 13.70 -6.97 14.38
CA ALA A 149 13.64 -6.50 15.78
C ALA A 149 15.04 -6.40 16.42
N GLY A 150 15.44 -5.18 16.80
CA GLY A 150 16.75 -4.89 17.41
C GLY A 150 17.98 -4.86 16.48
N ALA A 151 17.82 -5.07 15.17
CA ALA A 151 18.92 -5.00 14.18
C ALA A 151 19.19 -3.57 13.68
N GLU A 152 20.15 -3.35 12.78
CA GLU A 152 20.32 -2.05 12.10
C GLU A 152 19.37 -1.90 10.90
N TRP A 153 19.06 -0.65 10.52
CA TRP A 153 18.26 -0.36 9.33
C TRP A 153 19.01 -0.69 8.04
N VAL A 154 18.41 -1.52 7.20
CA VAL A 154 18.94 -1.89 5.88
C VAL A 154 18.15 -1.16 4.80
N LYS A 155 18.85 -0.47 3.89
CA LYS A 155 18.19 0.21 2.74
C LYS A 155 17.82 -0.80 1.67
N CYS A 156 16.54 -0.92 1.35
CA CYS A 156 16.06 -1.82 0.30
C CYS A 156 16.42 -1.30 -1.10
N LYS A 157 16.92 -2.20 -1.96
CA LYS A 157 17.22 -1.92 -3.36
C LYS A 157 15.90 -1.89 -4.17
N THR A 158 15.22 -0.74 -4.19
CA THR A 158 13.94 -0.58 -4.90
C THR A 158 14.09 -0.31 -6.41
N GLY A 159 15.32 -0.07 -6.87
CA GLY A 159 15.61 0.44 -8.22
C GLY A 159 15.19 1.89 -8.42
N ARG A 160 15.40 2.41 -9.65
CA ARG A 160 15.03 3.78 -10.00
C ARG A 160 13.53 3.87 -10.27
N PRO A 161 12.77 4.77 -9.61
CA PRO A 161 11.34 4.90 -9.85
C PRO A 161 10.97 5.24 -11.31
N THR A 162 11.87 5.89 -12.04
CA THR A 162 11.67 6.21 -13.47
C THR A 162 11.70 4.96 -14.35
N GLU A 163 12.48 3.95 -13.97
CA GLU A 163 12.76 2.75 -14.78
C GLU A 163 12.01 1.51 -14.29
N SER A 164 11.39 1.56 -13.11
CA SER A 164 10.68 0.41 -12.53
C SER A 164 9.16 0.62 -12.47
N THR A 165 8.42 -0.49 -12.55
CA THR A 165 6.97 -0.52 -12.33
C THR A 165 6.63 -0.55 -10.84
N VAL A 166 5.37 -0.27 -10.49
CA VAL A 166 4.90 -0.34 -9.10
C VAL A 166 5.00 -1.77 -8.55
N ASP A 167 4.70 -2.77 -9.39
CA ASP A 167 4.77 -4.18 -9.00
C ASP A 167 6.20 -4.68 -8.83
N GLU A 168 7.14 -4.24 -9.65
CA GLU A 168 8.56 -4.55 -9.48
C GLU A 168 9.11 -3.94 -8.17
N ILE A 169 8.74 -2.69 -7.88
CA ILE A 169 9.12 -2.03 -6.62
C ILE A 169 8.54 -2.81 -5.43
N LYS A 170 7.26 -3.19 -5.50
CA LYS A 170 6.59 -4.02 -4.49
C LYS A 170 7.36 -5.33 -4.25
N GLN A 171 7.65 -6.10 -5.29
CA GLN A 171 8.36 -7.38 -5.17
C GLN A 171 9.74 -7.24 -4.53
N ARG A 172 10.48 -6.17 -4.88
CA ARG A 172 11.80 -5.87 -4.29
C ARG A 172 11.71 -5.53 -2.81
N ILE A 173 10.67 -4.80 -2.41
CA ILE A 173 10.41 -4.49 -0.99
C ILE A 173 10.12 -5.78 -0.23
N GLU A 174 9.21 -6.60 -0.74
CA GLU A 174 8.83 -7.88 -0.11
C GLU A 174 10.06 -8.79 0.06
N SER A 175 10.90 -8.92 -0.98
CA SER A 175 12.14 -9.69 -0.90
C SER A 175 13.09 -9.14 0.16
N CYS A 176 13.30 -7.83 0.18
CA CYS A 176 14.16 -7.16 1.16
C CYS A 176 13.71 -7.40 2.60
N VAL A 177 12.41 -7.24 2.88
CA VAL A 177 11.87 -7.45 4.25
C VAL A 177 12.03 -8.91 4.68
N VAL A 178 11.80 -9.85 3.77
CA VAL A 178 11.99 -11.29 4.05
C VAL A 178 13.46 -11.62 4.31
N GLU A 179 14.39 -11.07 3.54
CA GLU A 179 15.84 -11.28 3.73
C GLU A 179 16.33 -10.70 5.07
N VAL A 180 15.93 -9.47 5.38
CA VAL A 180 16.23 -8.82 6.65
C VAL A 180 15.65 -9.60 7.82
N GLY A 181 14.41 -10.07 7.70
CA GLY A 181 13.77 -10.91 8.73
C GLY A 181 14.46 -12.27 8.94
N ARG A 182 15.19 -12.79 7.94
CA ARG A 182 15.98 -14.02 8.04
C ARG A 182 17.41 -13.79 8.54
N GLY A 183 17.80 -12.55 8.84
CA GLY A 183 19.16 -12.20 9.26
C GLY A 183 20.19 -12.33 8.14
N LYS A 184 19.77 -12.40 6.87
CA LYS A 184 20.68 -12.35 5.73
C LYS A 184 20.92 -10.89 5.36
N THR A 185 21.99 -10.33 5.91
CA THR A 185 22.50 -9.01 5.51
C THR A 185 23.43 -9.20 4.31
N GLU A 186 22.91 -9.23 3.09
CA GLU A 186 23.77 -9.17 1.90
C GLU A 186 23.99 -7.72 1.46
N LEU A 187 25.28 -7.36 1.38
CA LEU A 187 25.84 -6.07 0.95
C LEU A 187 25.34 -5.61 -0.44
#